data_AF-A0AA37JE78-F1
#
_entry.id   AF-A0AA37JE78-F1
#
_cell.length_a   1.000
_cell.length_b   1.000
_cell.length_c   1.000
_cell.angle_alpha   90.00
_cell.angle_beta   90.00
_cell.angle_gamma   90.00
#
_symmetry.space_group_name_H-M   'P 1'
#
loop_
_entity.id
_entity.type
_entity.pdbx_description
1 polymer ?
#
loop_
_entity_poly.entity_id
_entity_poly.type
_entity_poly.pdbx_seq_one_letter_code
_entity_poly.pdbx_strand_id
1 'polypeptide(L)' 'MALRERRIPFELSADPFYSESNLHYFDKKMEDYKAGRLNFSEHELIEE' A
#
# COMPACT_ATOMS: atom_id res chain seq x y z
N MET A 1 5.63 26.78 30.62
CA MET A 1 5.14 25.45 30.23
C MET A 1 5.13 25.37 28.72
N ALA A 2 6.18 24.81 28.11
CA ALA A 2 6.27 24.68 26.65
C ALA A 2 5.96 23.24 26.27
N LEU A 3 4.70 22.96 25.92
CA LEU A 3 4.32 21.70 25.29
C LEU A 3 4.77 21.72 23.81
N ARG A 4 6.10 21.69 23.59
CA ARG A 4 6.71 21.58 22.26
C ARG A 4 7.61 20.35 22.20
N GLU A 5 7.09 19.22 22.64
CA GLU A 5 7.79 17.95 22.57
C GLU A 5 6.89 16.99 21.79
N ARG A 6 7.35 16.50 20.64
CA ARG A 6 6.70 15.49 19.77
C ARG A 6 5.69 15.99 18.73
N ARG A 7 6.01 17.02 17.95
CA ARG A 7 5.34 17.26 16.66
C ARG A 7 6.33 17.06 15.52
N ILE A 8 6.02 16.14 14.61
CA ILE A 8 6.77 15.92 13.38
C ILE A 8 6.73 17.25 12.58
N PRO A 9 7.87 17.77 12.10
CA PRO A 9 7.96 19.11 11.53
C PRO A 9 7.46 19.19 10.06
N PHE A 10 6.54 18.32 9.66
CA PHE A 10 5.93 18.29 8.33
C PHE A 10 4.50 17.78 8.42
N GLU A 11 3.67 18.14 7.44
CA GLU A 11 2.31 17.61 7.31
C GLU A 11 2.38 16.14 6.92
N LEU A 12 1.72 15.28 7.71
CA LEU A 12 1.51 13.89 7.35
C LEU A 12 0.33 13.83 6.39
N SER A 13 0.61 13.77 5.08
CA SER A 13 -0.37 13.34 4.09
C SER A 13 -0.24 11.83 3.90
N ALA A 14 -1.37 11.14 3.77
CA ALA A 14 -1.36 9.75 3.31
C ALA A 14 -0.79 9.74 1.88
N ASP A 15 0.14 8.83 1.61
CA ASP A 15 0.63 8.62 0.26
C ASP A 15 -0.57 8.25 -0.64
N PRO A 16 -0.77 8.92 -1.81
CA PRO A 16 -1.84 8.58 -2.75
C PRO A 16 -1.88 7.10 -3.14
N PHE A 17 -0.75 6.40 -3.05
CA PHE A 17 -0.65 4.96 -3.20
C PHE A 17 -1.56 4.18 -2.24
N TYR A 18 -1.73 4.66 -1.00
CA TYR A 18 -2.62 4.07 0.01
C TYR A 18 -4.01 4.72 0.04
N SER A 19 -4.50 5.19 -1.11
CA SER A 19 -5.91 5.59 -1.24
C SER A 19 -6.85 4.43 -0.92
N GLU A 20 -8.04 4.73 -0.40
CA GLU A 20 -9.09 3.74 -0.09
C GLU A 20 -9.38 2.80 -1.28
N SER A 21 -9.40 3.33 -2.50
CA SER A 21 -9.61 2.53 -3.71
C SER A 21 -8.49 1.50 -3.94
N ASN A 22 -7.24 1.88 -3.67
CA ASN A 22 -6.10 0.98 -3.82
C ASN A 22 -6.10 -0.08 -2.72
N LEU A 23 -6.40 0.30 -1.47
CA LEU A 23 -6.52 -0.65 -0.36
C LEU A 23 -7.59 -1.70 -0.63
N HIS A 24 -8.79 -1.27 -1.05
CA HIS A 24 -9.86 -2.19 -1.45
C HIS A 24 -9.43 -3.12 -2.61
N TYR A 25 -8.71 -2.60 -3.59
CA TYR A 25 -8.16 -3.42 -4.67
C TYR A 25 -7.18 -4.48 -4.15
N PHE A 26 -6.29 -4.12 -3.23
CA PHE A 26 -5.37 -5.06 -2.59
C PHE A 26 -6.10 -6.13 -1.77
N ASP A 27 -7.10 -5.75 -0.99
CA ASP A 27 -7.89 -6.69 -0.20
C ASP A 27 -8.56 -7.74 -1.09
N LYS A 28 -9.23 -7.30 -2.16
CA LYS A 28 -9.84 -8.21 -3.14
C LYS A 28 -8.82 -9.15 -3.78
N LYS A 29 -7.66 -8.63 -4.18
CA LYS A 29 -6.57 -9.43 -4.75
C LYS A 29 -6.04 -10.47 -3.75
N MET A 30 -5.95 -10.10 -2.48
CA MET A 30 -5.53 -10.99 -1.41
C MET A 30 -6.54 -12.11 -1.15
N GLU A 31 -7.84 -11.81 -1.20
CA GLU A 31 -8.89 -12.84 -1.13
C GLU A 31 -8.81 -13.82 -2.30
N ASP A 32 -8.65 -13.33 -3.53
CA ASP A 32 -8.51 -14.18 -4.71
C ASP A 32 -7.22 -15.01 -4.68
N TYR A 33 -6.13 -14.46 -4.13
CA TYR A 33 -4.90 -15.20 -3.88
C TYR A 33 -5.14 -16.36 -2.91
N LYS A 34 -5.72 -16.08 -1.74
CA LYS A 34 -6.01 -17.09 -0.71
C LYS A 34 -6.99 -18.16 -1.21
N ALA A 35 -7.93 -17.78 -2.08
CA ALA A 35 -8.88 -18.70 -2.70
C ALA A 35 -8.30 -19.49 -3.89
N GLY A 36 -7.05 -19.24 -4.30
CA GLY A 36 -6.43 -19.87 -5.47
C GLY A 36 -7.06 -19.46 -6.80
N ARG A 37 -7.78 -18.34 -6.85
CA ARG A 37 -8.44 -17.80 -8.05
C ARG A 37 -7.61 -16.76 -8.78
N LEU A 38 -6.51 -16.30 -8.16
CA LEU A 38 -5.65 -15.30 -8.76
C LEU A 38 -4.80 -15.92 -9.87
N ASN A 39 -5.00 -15.44 -11.10
CA ASN A 39 -4.18 -15.82 -12.24
C ASN A 39 -2.84 -15.08 -12.18
N PHE A 40 -1.74 -15.83 -12.22
CA PHE A 40 -0.39 -15.29 -12.25
C PHE A 40 0.17 -15.36 -13.67
N SER A 41 0.89 -14.33 -14.08
CA SER A 41 1.74 -14.33 -15.26
C SER A 41 3.20 -14.39 -14.81
N GLU A 42 3.95 -15.31 -15.40
CA GLU A 42 5.40 -15.36 -15.20
C GLU A 42 6.04 -14.24 -16.01
N HIS A 43 6.98 -13.53 -15.39
CA HIS A 43 7.74 -12.46 -16.03
C HIS A 43 9.23 -12.74 -15.82
N GLU A 44 10.02 -12.53 -16.88
CA GLU A 44 11.47 -12.58 -16.79
C GLU A 44 11.99 -11.49 -15.83
N LEU A 45 13.17 -11.72 -15.26
CA LEU A 45 13.84 -10.69 -14.48
C LEU A 45 14.17 -9.52 -15.40
N ILE A 46 13.92 -8.30 -14.91
CA ILE A 46 14.33 -7.09 -15.63
C ILE A 46 15.83 -6.91 -15.37
N GLU A 47 16.65 -7.05 -16.40
CA GLU A 47 18.08 -6.70 -16.38
C GLU A 47 18.25 -5.17 -16.54
N GLU A 48 19.26 -4.58 -15.89
CA GLU A 48 19.57 -3.14 -15.93
C GLU A 48 20.21 -2.67 -17.24
#